data_AF-A0A5Q4FWC6-F1
#
_entry.id   AF-A0A5Q4FWC6-F1
#
_cell.length_a   1.000
_cell.length_b   1.000
_cell.length_c   1.000
_cell.angle_alpha   90.00
_cell.angle_beta   90.00
_cell.angle_gamma   90.00
#
_symmetry.space_group_name_H-M   'P 1'
#
loop_
_entity.id
_entity.type
_entity.pdbx_description
1 polymer ?
#
loop_
_entity_poly.entity_id
_entity_poly.type
_entity_poly.pdbx_seq_one_letter_code
_entity_poly.pdbx_strand_id
1 'polypeptide(L)'
;MISCSEAVERLWDYLENEVAEVERAAVEEHLAFCRRCCGEVAFAEELRAVLASAAEIELPPAIERRLTSALDELDDRRPEATSTDHGGTR
;
A
#
# COMPACT_ATOMS: atom_id res chain seq x y z
N MET A 1 3.06 6.12 -21.11
CA MET A 1 1.78 6.44 -20.46
C MET A 1 0.57 5.85 -21.18
N ILE A 2 -0.23 5.06 -20.46
CA ILE A 2 -1.51 4.47 -20.91
C ILE A 2 -2.67 5.48 -20.91
N SER A 3 -3.76 5.17 -21.59
CA SER A 3 -5.00 5.97 -21.59
C SER A 3 -5.80 5.83 -20.28
N CYS A 4 -6.75 6.74 -20.04
CA CYS A 4 -7.63 6.65 -18.87
C CYS A 4 -8.46 5.36 -18.86
N SER A 5 -8.96 4.91 -20.02
CA SER A 5 -9.72 3.65 -20.12
C SER A 5 -8.86 2.45 -19.75
N GLU A 6 -7.63 2.40 -20.28
CA GLU A 6 -6.67 1.35 -19.98
C GLU A 6 -6.23 1.35 -18.51
N ALA A 7 -6.14 2.52 -17.88
CA ALA A 7 -5.83 2.65 -16.46
C ALA A 7 -7.00 2.16 -15.59
N VAL A 8 -8.24 2.48 -15.96
CA VAL A 8 -9.45 2.04 -15.24
C VAL A 8 -9.65 0.52 -15.36
N GLU A 9 -9.40 -0.06 -16.53
CA GLU A 9 -9.47 -1.52 -16.73
C GLU A 9 -8.50 -2.27 -15.81
N ARG A 10 -7.31 -1.72 -15.58
CA ARG A 10 -6.26 -2.31 -14.74
C ARG A 10 -6.35 -1.91 -13.26
N LEU A 11 -7.29 -1.04 -12.90
CA LEU A 11 -7.36 -0.42 -11.57
C LEU A 11 -7.60 -1.46 -10.47
N TRP A 12 -8.44 -2.46 -10.74
CA TRP A 12 -8.77 -3.50 -9.77
C TRP A 12 -7.56 -4.38 -9.46
N ASP A 13 -6.93 -4.92 -10.48
CA ASP A 13 -5.71 -5.72 -10.34
C ASP A 13 -4.59 -4.89 -9.67
N TYR A 14 -4.52 -3.58 -9.97
CA TYR A 14 -3.57 -2.66 -9.34
C TYR A 14 -3.82 -2.53 -7.83
N LEU A 15 -5.08 -2.35 -7.42
CA LEU A 15 -5.51 -2.24 -6.01
C LEU A 15 -5.31 -3.55 -5.23
N GLU A 16 -5.40 -4.70 -5.91
CA GLU A 16 -5.21 -6.03 -5.30
C GLU A 16 -3.75 -6.49 -5.31
N ASN A 17 -2.86 -5.68 -5.88
CA ASN A 17 -1.47 -6.01 -6.15
C ASN A 17 -1.29 -7.25 -7.05
N GLU A 18 -2.25 -7.53 -7.92
CA GLU A 18 -2.25 -8.66 -8.86
C GLU A 18 -1.78 -8.31 -10.28
N VAL A 19 -1.39 -7.04 -10.52
CA VAL A 19 -0.76 -6.61 -11.78
C VAL A 19 0.71 -7.01 -11.88
N ALA A 20 1.18 -7.30 -13.09
CA ALA A 20 2.62 -7.42 -13.36
C ALA A 20 3.35 -6.10 -13.09
N GLU A 21 4.61 -6.13 -12.67
CA GLU A 21 5.36 -4.91 -12.31
C GLU A 21 5.40 -3.85 -13.43
N VAL A 22 5.48 -4.29 -14.69
CA VAL A 22 5.46 -3.38 -15.84
C VAL A 22 4.12 -2.66 -15.97
N GLU A 23 3.01 -3.34 -15.68
CA GLU A 23 1.67 -2.79 -15.76
C GLU A 23 1.39 -1.87 -14.58
N ARG A 24 1.87 -2.24 -13.38
CA ARG A 24 1.87 -1.38 -12.20
C ARG A 24 2.55 -0.04 -12.51
N ALA A 25 3.77 -0.08 -13.03
CA ALA A 25 4.53 1.13 -13.34
C ALA A 25 3.80 2.01 -14.36
N ALA A 26 3.11 1.41 -15.34
CA ALA A 26 2.33 2.15 -16.33
C ALA A 26 1.08 2.83 -15.71
N VAL A 27 0.42 2.18 -14.74
CA VAL A 27 -0.68 2.78 -13.97
C VAL A 27 -0.16 3.91 -13.09
N GLU A 28 0.94 3.70 -12.36
CA GLU A 28 1.57 4.73 -11.52
C GLU A 28 2.01 5.96 -12.32
N GLU A 29 2.62 5.76 -13.49
CA GLU A 29 2.98 6.84 -14.43
C GLU A 29 1.75 7.67 -14.81
N HIS A 30 0.60 7.01 -15.06
CA HIS A 30 -0.64 7.69 -15.40
C HIS A 30 -1.23 8.46 -14.20
N LEU A 31 -1.25 7.85 -13.01
CA LEU A 31 -1.78 8.44 -11.79
C LEU A 31 -0.97 9.66 -11.33
N ALA A 32 0.31 9.75 -11.67
CA ALA A 32 1.14 10.91 -11.36
C ALA A 32 0.62 12.23 -11.96
N PHE A 33 -0.20 12.18 -13.02
CA PHE A 33 -0.67 13.38 -13.73
C PHE A 33 -2.18 13.44 -13.95
N CYS A 34 -2.91 12.33 -13.79
CA CYS A 34 -4.35 12.26 -14.09
C CYS A 34 -5.23 12.32 -12.84
N ARG A 35 -5.70 13.53 -12.49
CA ARG A 35 -6.63 13.74 -11.36
C ARG A 35 -7.91 12.92 -11.42
N ARG A 36 -8.41 12.62 -12.63
CA ARG A 36 -9.62 11.80 -12.80
C ARG A 36 -9.36 10.39 -12.29
N CYS A 37 -8.31 9.73 -12.77
CA CYS A 37 -7.99 8.38 -12.37
C CYS A 37 -7.57 8.30 -10.90
N CYS A 38 -6.95 9.33 -10.32
CA CYS A 38 -6.77 9.41 -8.86
C CYS A 38 -8.11 9.36 -8.10
N GLY A 39 -9.15 10.02 -8.62
CA GLY A 39 -10.50 9.97 -8.06
C GLY A 39 -11.13 8.58 -8.18
N GLU A 40 -10.93 7.88 -9.30
CA GLU A 40 -11.40 6.49 -9.47
C GLU A 40 -10.72 5.53 -8.47
N VAL A 41 -9.39 5.68 -8.27
CA VAL A 41 -8.65 4.92 -7.24
C VAL A 41 -9.24 5.17 -5.86
N ALA A 42 -9.36 6.43 -5.46
CA ALA A 42 -9.88 6.79 -4.14
C ALA A 42 -11.30 6.27 -3.91
N PHE A 43 -12.15 6.33 -4.94
CA PHE A 43 -13.50 5.76 -4.87
C PHE A 43 -13.48 4.24 -4.65
N ALA A 44 -12.64 3.52 -5.40
CA ALA A 44 -12.53 2.07 -5.29
C ALA A 44 -11.93 1.64 -3.93
N GLU A 45 -10.97 2.38 -3.39
CA GLU A 45 -10.44 2.18 -2.03
C GLU A 45 -11.52 2.34 -0.96
N GLU A 46 -12.31 3.42 -1.04
CA GLU A 46 -13.42 3.67 -0.10
C GLU A 46 -14.47 2.56 -0.18
N LEU A 47 -14.82 2.13 -1.41
CA LEU A 47 -15.76 1.03 -1.62
C LEU A 47 -15.24 -0.27 -0.97
N ARG A 48 -13.95 -0.60 -1.12
CA ARG A 48 -13.34 -1.76 -0.49
C ARG A 48 -13.37 -1.65 1.03
N ALA A 49 -13.10 -0.48 1.60
CA ALA A 49 -13.15 -0.24 3.04
C ALA A 49 -14.57 -0.47 3.60
N VAL A 50 -15.60 0.05 2.91
CA VAL A 50 -17.00 -0.16 3.28
C VAL A 50 -17.35 -1.65 3.26
N LEU A 51 -16.96 -2.38 2.21
CA LEU A 51 -17.21 -3.82 2.12
C LEU A 51 -16.46 -4.63 3.19
N ALA A 52 -15.21 -4.28 3.46
CA ALA A 52 -14.41 -4.91 4.51
C ALA A 52 -15.01 -4.67 5.91
N SER A 53 -15.53 -3.47 6.17
CA SER A 53 -16.17 -3.15 7.45
C SER A 53 -17.45 -3.95 7.72
N ALA A 54 -18.15 -4.39 6.67
CA ALA A 54 -19.32 -5.25 6.79
C ALA A 54 -18.94 -6.72 7.03
N ALA A 55 -17.72 -7.12 6.70
CA ALA A 55 -17.19 -8.45 6.93
C ALA A 55 -16.49 -8.49 8.29
N GLU A 56 -17.23 -8.87 9.35
CA GLU A 56 -16.64 -9.10 10.66
C GLU A 56 -15.80 -10.39 10.63
N ILE A 57 -14.50 -10.25 10.39
CA ILE A 57 -13.53 -11.36 10.43
C ILE A 57 -12.73 -11.21 11.72
N GLU A 58 -13.08 -11.98 12.74
CA GLU A 58 -12.27 -12.09 13.96
C GLU A 58 -11.02 -12.93 13.68
N LEU A 59 -9.85 -12.39 14.01
CA LEU A 59 -8.59 -13.11 13.91
C LEU A 59 -8.48 -14.11 15.07
N PRO A 60 -8.17 -15.40 14.83
CA PRO A 60 -7.98 -16.35 15.92
C PRO A 60 -6.84 -15.90 16.85
N PRO A 61 -7.02 -15.92 18.19
CA PRO A 61 -6.02 -15.39 19.14
C PRO A 61 -4.62 -16.01 19.03
N ALA A 62 -4.54 -17.25 18.54
CA ALA A 62 -3.24 -17.92 18.32
C ALA A 62 -2.46 -17.31 17.15
N ILE A 63 -3.15 -16.87 16.11
CA ILE A 63 -2.55 -16.20 14.95
C ILE A 63 -2.13 -14.78 15.34
N GLU A 64 -2.99 -14.07 16.06
CA GLU A 64 -2.69 -12.72 16.57
C GLU A 64 -1.39 -12.73 17.39
N ARG A 65 -1.29 -13.61 18.41
CA ARG A 65 -0.07 -13.73 19.23
C ARG A 65 1.17 -14.01 18.40
N ARG A 66 1.07 -14.93 17.44
CA ARG A 66 2.20 -15.30 16.58
C ARG A 66 2.63 -14.14 15.69
N LEU A 67 1.68 -13.37 15.16
CA LEU A 67 1.95 -12.18 14.36
C LEU A 67 2.63 -11.10 15.20
N THR A 68 2.13 -10.81 16.40
CA THR A 68 2.73 -9.84 17.32
C THR A 68 4.18 -10.21 17.65
N SER A 69 4.43 -11.46 18.06
CA SER A 69 5.81 -11.89 18.37
C SER A 69 6.75 -11.79 17.16
N ALA A 70 6.28 -12.10 15.95
CA ALA A 70 7.09 -11.96 14.75
C ALA A 70 7.41 -10.49 14.40
N LEU A 71 6.49 -9.57 14.67
CA LEU A 71 6.72 -8.13 14.48
C LEU A 71 7.73 -7.58 15.51
N ASP A 72 7.61 -7.98 16.78
CA ASP A 72 8.54 -7.59 17.84
C ASP A 72 9.98 -8.02 17.51
N GLU A 73 10.16 -9.27 17.04
CA GLU A 73 11.47 -9.77 16.61
C GLU A 73 12.06 -8.98 15.43
N LEU A 74 11.22 -8.45 14.53
CA LEU A 74 11.70 -7.63 13.40
C LEU A 74 12.12 -6.23 13.84
N ASP A 75 11.41 -5.63 14.79
CA ASP A 75 11.77 -4.33 15.37
C ASP A 75 13.08 -4.42 16.17
N ASP A 76 13.27 -5.48 16.96
CA ASP A 76 14.50 -5.75 17.72
C ASP A 76 15.71 -5.99 16.81
N ARG A 77 15.48 -6.47 15.58
CA ARG A 77 16.52 -6.72 14.58
C ARG A 77 16.88 -5.48 13.75
N ARG A 78 16.17 -4.36 13.89
CA ARG A 78 16.51 -3.11 13.21
C ARG A 78 17.70 -2.47 13.93
N PRO A 79 18.92 -2.43 13.35
CA PRO A 79 20.03 -1.73 13.97
C PRO A 79 19.66 -0.25 14.12
N GLU A 80 19.95 0.33 15.29
CA GLU A 80 19.78 1.76 15.56
C GLU A 80 20.42 2.55 14.41
N ALA A 81 19.59 3.27 13.65
CA ALA A 81 20.08 4.18 12.62
C ALA A 81 21.02 5.16 13.32
N THR A 82 22.30 5.10 12.95
CA THR A 82 23.38 5.93 13.50
C THR A 82 22.94 7.38 13.47
N SER A 83 22.67 7.94 14.65
CA SER A 83 22.49 9.37 14.85
C SER A 83 23.80 10.04 14.45
N THR A 84 23.85 10.50 13.20
CA THR A 84 24.92 11.40 12.76
C THR A 84 24.65 12.72 13.46
N ASP A 85 25.31 12.90 14.60
CA ASP A 85 25.57 14.18 15.22
C ASP A 85 26.21 15.11 14.17
N HIS A 86 25.39 15.93 13.52
CA HIS A 86 25.86 17.10 12.77
C HIS A 86 25.96 18.28 13.74
N GLY A 87 26.89 18.16 14.70
CA GLY A 87 27.37 19.24 15.55
C GLY A 87 28.10 20.28 14.71
N GLY A 88 27.42 21.39 14.45
CA GLY A 88 27.79 22.45 13.53
C GLY A 88 29.19 23.05 13.75
N THR A 89 29.83 23.30 12.63
CA THR A 89 30.99 24.18 12.50
C THR A 89 30.58 25.62 12.83
N ARG A 90 31.24 26.26 13.79
CA ARG A 90 31.64 27.68 13.75
C ARG A 90 32.54 28.05 14.93
#